data_AF-A0A7W6R806-F1
#
_entry.id   AF-A0A7W6R806-F1
#
_cell.length_a   1.000
_cell.length_b   1.000
_cell.length_c   1.000
_cell.angle_alpha   90.00
_cell.angle_beta   90.00
_cell.angle_gamma   90.00
#
_symmetry.space_group_name_H-M   'P 1'
#
loop_
_entity.id
_entity.type
_entity.pdbx_description
1 polymer ?
#
loop_
_entity_poly.entity_id
_entity_poly.type
_entity_poly.pdbx_seq_one_letter_code
_entity_poly.pdbx_strand_id
1 'polypeptide(L)' 'MAFSWNDPFLLDDQLTEDERMIRESAAAFAESELLPRVQDAYLEEATDRELFRLMGAGYESS' A
#
# COMPACT_ATOMS: atom_id res chain seq x y z
N MET A 1 14.60 -1.02 -24.14
CA MET A 1 14.79 -0.84 -22.69
C MET A 1 14.72 0.64 -22.39
N ALA A 2 13.63 1.07 -21.74
CA ALA A 2 13.51 2.43 -21.24
C ALA A 2 14.06 2.47 -19.81
N PHE A 3 14.87 3.46 -19.49
CA PHE A 3 15.34 3.68 -18.13
C PHE A 3 14.18 4.19 -17.27
N SER A 4 13.84 3.45 -16.21
CA SER A 4 12.81 3.84 -15.24
C SER A 4 13.48 4.62 -14.11
N TRP A 5 13.24 5.92 -14.01
CA TRP A 5 13.86 6.74 -12.96
C TRP A 5 13.32 6.43 -11.57
N ASN A 6 12.06 5.99 -11.49
CA ASN A 6 11.38 5.57 -10.27
C ASN A 6 11.70 4.12 -9.89
N ASP A 7 12.28 3.35 -10.80
CA ASP A 7 12.80 2.02 -10.52
C ASP A 7 14.12 1.74 -11.27
N PRO A 8 15.24 2.37 -10.86
CA PRO A 8 16.52 2.28 -11.60
C PRO A 8 17.14 0.89 -11.64
N PHE A 9 16.73 0.01 -10.71
CA PHE A 9 17.24 -1.36 -10.58
C PHE A 9 16.24 -2.42 -11.04
N LEU A 10 15.11 -2.00 -11.63
CA LEU A 10 14.04 -2.91 -12.07
C LEU A 10 13.67 -3.86 -10.91
N LEU A 11 13.45 -3.30 -9.72
CA LEU A 11 12.99 -4.03 -8.54
C LEU A 11 11.70 -4.78 -8.87
N ASP A 12 10.84 -4.18 -9.70
CA ASP A 12 9.63 -4.83 -10.20
C ASP A 12 9.97 -6.19 -10.85
N ASP A 13 10.96 -6.24 -11.76
CA ASP A 13 11.42 -7.46 -12.45
C ASP A 13 12.01 -8.54 -11.53
N GLN A 14 12.37 -8.19 -10.30
CA GLN A 14 12.92 -9.13 -9.32
C GLN A 14 11.84 -9.78 -8.44
N LEU A 15 10.60 -9.28 -8.50
CA LEU A 15 9.48 -9.81 -7.73
C LEU A 15 8.77 -10.95 -8.48
N THR A 16 8.39 -11.97 -7.72
CA THR A 16 7.46 -13.01 -8.14
C THR A 16 6.05 -12.43 -8.33
N GLU A 17 5.19 -13.14 -9.06
CA GLU A 17 3.80 -12.71 -9.29
C GLU A 17 3.04 -12.49 -7.98
N ASP A 18 3.18 -13.39 -7.01
CA ASP A 18 2.55 -13.27 -5.70
C ASP A 18 3.01 -12.01 -4.95
N GLU A 19 4.31 -11.69 -5.01
CA GLU A 19 4.87 -10.49 -4.39
C GLU A 19 4.36 -9.21 -5.07
N ARG A 20 4.16 -9.22 -6.38
CA ARG A 20 3.56 -8.10 -7.12
C ARG A 20 2.10 -7.91 -6.74
N MET A 21 1.34 -9.00 -6.66
CA MET A 21 -0.06 -8.96 -6.22
C MET A 21 -0.20 -8.39 -4.80
N ILE A 22 0.65 -8.83 -3.86
CA ILE A 22 0.66 -8.31 -2.49
C ILE A 22 1.01 -6.82 -2.47
N ARG A 23 2.01 -6.39 -3.25
CA ARG A 23 2.37 -4.98 -3.35
C ARG A 23 1.22 -4.14 -3.89
N GLU A 24 0.56 -4.61 -4.95
CA GLU A 24 -0.58 -3.91 -5.56
C GLU A 24 -1.76 -3.79 -4.60
N SER A 25 -2.08 -4.86 -3.85
CA SER A 25 -3.14 -4.80 -2.85
C SER A 25 -2.80 -3.83 -1.72
N ALA A 26 -1.54 -3.83 -1.25
CA ALA A 26 -1.06 -2.89 -0.24
C ALA A 26 -1.10 -1.44 -0.75
N ALA A 27 -0.72 -1.19 -2.00
CA ALA A 27 -0.78 0.13 -2.62
C ALA A 27 -2.23 0.63 -2.73
N ALA A 28 -3.14 -0.22 -3.20
CA ALA A 28 -4.56 0.11 -3.31
C ALA A 28 -5.17 0.44 -1.94
N PHE A 29 -4.86 -0.34 -0.90
CA PHE A 29 -5.28 -0.06 0.47
C PHE A 29 -4.73 1.26 1.00
N ALA A 30 -3.46 1.56 0.71
CA ALA A 30 -2.84 2.82 1.14
C ALA A 30 -3.53 4.03 0.47
N GLU A 31 -3.87 3.93 -0.81
CA GLU A 31 -4.57 5.00 -1.53
C GLU A 31 -6.03 5.16 -1.06
N SER A 32 -6.77 4.07 -0.85
CA SER A 32 -8.19 4.15 -0.49
C SER A 32 -8.41 4.46 0.98
N GLU A 33 -7.61 3.87 1.88
CA GLU A 33 -7.85 3.97 3.33
C GLU A 33 -6.89 4.93 4.04
N LEU A 34 -5.58 4.89 3.74
CA LEU A 34 -4.60 5.69 4.47
C LEU A 34 -4.55 7.15 3.98
N LEU A 35 -4.52 7.35 2.66
CA LEU A 35 -4.40 8.67 2.04
C LEU A 35 -5.46 9.69 2.49
N PRO A 36 -6.77 9.36 2.60
CA PRO A 36 -7.76 10.33 3.06
C PRO A 36 -7.64 10.66 4.56
N ARG A 37 -7.03 9.77 5.37
CA ARG A 37 -6.97 9.90 6.83
C ARG A 37 -5.67 10.53 7.33
N VAL A 38 -4.60 10.49 6.53
CA VAL A 38 -3.23 10.85 6.97
C VAL A 38 -3.10 12.29 7.45
N GLN A 39 -3.82 13.24 6.83
CA GLN A 39 -3.72 14.66 7.20
C GLN A 39 -4.35 14.91 8.57
N ASP A 40 -5.60 14.48 8.76
CA ASP A 40 -6.33 14.67 10.01
C ASP A 40 -5.71 13.85 11.15
N ALA A 41 -5.33 12.59 10.88
CA ALA A 41 -4.65 11.74 11.85
C ALA A 41 -3.32 12.35 12.34
N TYR A 42 -2.56 12.99 11.44
CA TYR A 42 -1.33 13.67 11.80
C TYR A 42 -1.59 14.95 12.60
N LEU A 43 -2.58 15.75 12.20
CA LEU A 43 -2.92 17.01 12.88
C LEU A 43 -3.52 16.80 14.27
N GLU A 44 -4.30 15.74 14.45
CA GLU A 44 -5.00 15.44 15.70
C GLU A 44 -4.25 14.44 16.60
N GLU A 45 -3.08 13.95 16.17
CA GLU A 45 -2.35 12.84 16.80
C GLU A 45 -3.25 11.61 17.07
N ALA A 46 -4.22 11.38 16.19
CA ALA A 46 -5.23 10.36 16.34
C ALA A 46 -4.84 9.08 15.58
N THR A 47 -5.06 7.92 16.21
CA THR A 47 -4.90 6.61 15.56
C THR A 47 -6.21 5.85 15.63
N ASP A 48 -6.79 5.55 14.45
CA ASP A 48 -8.03 4.79 14.36
C ASP A 48 -7.78 3.29 14.55
N ARG A 49 -8.43 2.69 15.54
CA ARG A 49 -8.36 1.24 15.81
C ARG A 49 -9.05 0.40 14.74
N GLU A 50 -10.03 0.96 14.04
CA GLU A 50 -10.73 0.29 12.94
C GLU A 50 -9.78 0.04 11.75
N LEU A 51 -8.80 0.93 11.57
CA LEU A 51 -7.76 0.80 10.54
C LEU A 51 -6.97 -0.51 10.65
N PHE A 52 -6.69 -0.96 11.87
CA PHE A 52 -6.01 -2.26 12.10
C PHE A 52 -6.86 -3.44 11.65
N ARG A 53 -8.18 -3.35 11.75
CA ARG A 53 -9.09 -4.40 11.29
C ARG A 53 -9.16 -4.39 9.76
N LEU A 54 -9.18 -3.21 9.13
CA LEU A 54 -9.21 -3.06 7.68
C LEU A 54 -7.92 -3.56 7.02
N MET A 55 -6.75 -3.33 7.63
CA MET A 55 -5.47 -3.87 7.14
C MET A 55 -5.46 -5.41 7.10
N GLY A 56 -6.16 -6.08 8.02
CA GLY A 56 -6.30 -7.54 8.01
C GLY A 56 -7.28 -8.06 6.95
N ALA A 57 -8.36 -7.31 6.69
CA ALA A 57 -9.39 -7.69 5.73
C ALA A 57 -8.90 -7.63 4.27
N GLY A 58 -7.94 -6.77 3.94
CA GLY A 58 -7.33 -6.68 2.61
C GLY A 58 -6.67 -7.98 2.13
N TYR A 59 -6.35 -8.90 3.04
CA TYR A 59 -5.81 -10.24 2.72
C TYR A 59 -6.88 -11.31 2.45
N GLU A 60 -8.12 -11.15 2.94
CA GLU A 60 -9.18 -12.16 2.79
C GLU A 60 -10.03 -11.99 1.51
N SER A 61 -9.92 -10.85 0.82
CA SER A 61 -10.74 -10.54 -0.35
C SER A 61 -10.13 -10.93 -1.71
N SER A 62 -8.96 -11.60 -1.73
CA SER A 62 -8.29 -12.02 -2.97
C SER A 62 -8.21 -13.53 -3.16
#